data_AF-A0A497NPN9-F1
#
_entry.id   AF-A0A497NPN9-F1
#
_cell.length_a   1.000
_cell.length_b   1.000
_cell.length_c   1.000
_cell.angle_alpha   90.00
_cell.angle_beta   90.00
_cell.angle_gamma   90.00
#
_symmetry.space_group_name_H-M   'P 1'
#
loop_
_entity.id
_entity.type
_entity.pdbx_description
1 polymer ?
#
loop_
_entity_poly.entity_id
_entity_poly.type
_entity_poly.pdbx_seq_one_letter_code
_entity_poly.pdbx_strand_id
1 'polypeptide(L)'
;IYAATKDNWKEMAELALMYKCPLAVFAPGDPELIRSLSKTLIDYGVQDLMLDPGTFTDEGLSDTINIFTMIRRNAIKGGDKLLGFPLIGTPITAWINGGDPKEAAFKESYVAAMLLSRYCDLLIMHSLEGWAQLPVLIWRFNIYTDPRKPVSVEPGLRVFGSPNENSPVMLTTNYALTYFTVESDIKKANIDCYLIVVDTEGISVESAVAGRYLTADKIAEAIKETGIEKKVNHKYLIIPGLAARLSGETEEALGGDWRVLVGPKDSSGIPEFLKRKWPPKEEE
;
A
#
# COMPACT_ATOMS: atom_id res chain seq x y z
N ILE A 1 23.24 17.67 -2.70
CA ILE A 1 24.22 18.30 -1.78
C ILE A 1 23.44 18.84 -0.58
N TYR A 2 23.87 18.53 0.64
CA TYR A 2 23.20 18.99 1.87
C TYR A 2 24.21 19.75 2.75
N ALA A 3 24.00 21.01 3.11
CA ALA A 3 22.95 21.95 2.68
C ALA A 3 23.45 23.41 2.66
N ALA A 4 22.77 24.25 1.88
CA ALA A 4 22.95 25.70 1.89
C ALA A 4 22.17 26.33 3.03
N THR A 5 22.86 27.15 3.84
CA THR A 5 22.32 27.94 4.95
C THR A 5 22.59 29.42 4.71
N LYS A 6 22.13 30.28 5.63
CA LYS A 6 22.45 31.72 5.60
C LYS A 6 23.95 32.02 5.49
N ASP A 7 24.78 31.18 6.09
CA ASP A 7 26.21 31.47 6.27
C ASP A 7 27.09 30.91 5.15
N ASN A 8 26.59 29.97 4.34
CA ASN A 8 27.41 29.26 3.34
C ASN A 8 26.71 29.07 1.98
N TRP A 9 25.57 29.73 1.73
CA TRP A 9 24.76 29.47 0.53
C TRP A 9 25.53 29.65 -0.78
N LYS A 10 26.50 30.59 -0.82
CA LYS A 10 27.23 30.92 -2.04
C LYS A 10 28.21 29.82 -2.41
N GLU A 11 29.02 29.36 -1.46
CA GLU A 11 29.97 28.26 -1.65
C GLU A 11 29.23 26.97 -2.03
N MET A 12 28.08 26.73 -1.40
CA MET A 12 27.23 25.57 -1.69
C MET A 12 26.58 25.66 -3.08
N ALA A 13 26.20 26.86 -3.53
CA ALA A 13 25.69 27.11 -4.88
C ALA A 13 26.76 26.88 -5.95
N GLU A 14 27.97 27.39 -5.75
CA GLU A 14 29.11 27.16 -6.65
C GLU A 14 29.40 25.65 -6.78
N LEU A 15 29.38 24.92 -5.66
CA LEU A 15 29.53 23.47 -5.65
C LEU A 15 28.40 22.76 -6.43
N ALA A 16 27.15 23.16 -6.20
CA ALA A 16 25.99 22.59 -6.89
C ALA A 16 26.03 22.82 -8.40
N LEU A 17 26.43 24.02 -8.84
CA LEU A 17 26.57 24.36 -10.26
C LEU A 17 27.73 23.61 -10.92
N MET A 18 28.88 23.53 -10.24
CA MET A 18 30.07 22.84 -10.74
C MET A 18 29.77 21.37 -11.04
N TYR A 19 29.07 20.69 -10.14
CA TYR A 19 28.76 19.27 -10.27
C TYR A 19 27.37 18.96 -10.84
N LYS A 20 26.55 19.98 -11.12
CA LYS A 20 25.17 19.86 -11.60
C LYS A 20 24.31 18.96 -10.71
N CYS A 21 24.37 19.22 -9.40
CA CYS A 21 23.67 18.44 -8.39
C CYS A 21 22.56 19.26 -7.73
N PRO A 22 21.42 18.63 -7.35
CA PRO A 22 20.41 19.29 -6.53
C PRO A 22 20.98 19.76 -5.18
N LEU A 23 20.48 20.90 -4.70
CA LEU A 23 20.95 21.55 -3.47
C LEU A 23 19.82 21.66 -2.45
N ALA A 24 20.06 21.14 -1.24
CA ALA A 24 19.15 21.34 -0.12
C ALA A 24 19.34 22.73 0.48
N VAL A 25 18.23 23.40 0.81
CA VAL A 25 18.16 24.67 1.53
C VAL A 25 17.74 24.36 2.96
N PHE A 26 18.57 24.69 3.93
CA PHE A 26 18.33 24.40 5.34
C PHE A 26 18.16 25.67 6.15
N ALA A 27 16.98 25.83 6.75
CA ALA A 27 16.67 26.91 7.69
C ALA A 27 15.63 26.41 8.70
N PRO A 28 16.07 25.83 9.83
CA PRO A 28 15.20 25.15 10.77
C PRO A 28 14.25 26.14 11.47
N GLY A 29 12.95 25.87 11.42
CA GLY A 29 11.92 26.69 12.07
C GLY A 29 11.61 28.02 11.38
N ASP A 30 12.27 28.33 10.26
CA ASP A 30 12.19 29.65 9.61
C ASP A 30 11.81 29.54 8.11
N PRO A 31 10.50 29.40 7.80
CA PRO A 31 10.04 29.31 6.41
C PRO A 31 10.28 30.59 5.59
N GLU A 32 10.42 31.76 6.23
CA GLU A 32 10.73 33.02 5.55
C GLU A 32 12.18 33.02 5.04
N LEU A 33 13.10 32.52 5.86
CA LEU A 33 14.49 32.34 5.46
C LEU A 33 14.63 31.29 4.36
N ILE A 34 13.90 30.17 4.42
CA ILE A 34 13.86 29.18 3.32
C ILE A 34 13.48 29.86 2.01
N ARG A 35 12.41 30.66 2.03
CA ARG A 35 11.93 31.40 0.86
C ARG A 35 12.97 32.38 0.32
N SER A 36 13.62 33.12 1.22
CA SER A 36 14.66 34.10 0.89
C SER A 36 15.89 33.45 0.26
N LEU A 37 16.37 32.34 0.86
CA LEU A 37 17.48 31.55 0.32
C LEU A 37 17.14 30.92 -1.02
N SER A 38 15.92 30.40 -1.18
CA SER A 38 15.46 29.81 -2.44
C SER A 38 15.50 30.85 -3.57
N LYS A 39 15.01 32.08 -3.32
CA LYS A 39 15.13 33.18 -4.29
C LYS A 39 16.59 33.48 -4.63
N THR A 40 17.43 33.60 -3.62
CA THR A 40 18.85 33.93 -3.78
C THR A 40 19.57 32.88 -4.64
N LEU A 41 19.32 31.60 -4.38
CA LEU A 41 19.90 30.48 -5.11
C LEU A 41 19.42 30.40 -6.57
N ILE A 42 18.13 30.64 -6.81
CA ILE A 42 17.55 30.70 -8.17
C ILE A 42 18.16 31.86 -8.96
N ASP A 43 18.24 33.06 -8.35
CA ASP A 43 18.84 34.24 -8.97
C ASP A 43 20.34 34.01 -9.27
N TYR A 44 21.01 33.20 -8.46
CA TYR A 44 22.40 32.77 -8.68
C TYR A 44 22.56 31.65 -9.73
N GLY A 45 21.45 31.04 -10.17
CA GLY A 45 21.41 30.05 -11.24
C GLY A 45 21.12 28.61 -10.80
N VAL A 46 20.97 28.32 -9.52
CA VAL A 46 20.63 26.98 -9.01
C VAL A 46 19.12 26.76 -9.08
N GLN A 47 18.66 25.89 -9.99
CA GLN A 47 17.23 25.60 -10.20
C GLN A 47 16.74 24.37 -9.43
N ASP A 48 17.61 23.38 -9.22
CA ASP A 48 17.24 22.11 -8.56
C ASP A 48 17.40 22.22 -7.05
N LEU A 49 16.35 22.70 -6.38
CA LEU A 49 16.33 22.88 -4.92
C LEU A 49 15.47 21.83 -4.21
N MET A 50 15.81 21.57 -2.95
CA MET A 50 14.96 20.87 -1.99
C MET A 50 14.96 21.65 -0.67
N LEU A 51 13.85 21.67 0.07
CA LEU A 51 13.72 22.51 1.25
C LEU A 51 13.69 21.65 2.52
N ASP A 52 14.59 21.95 3.45
CA ASP A 52 14.60 21.36 4.79
C ASP A 52 14.25 22.45 5.82
N PRO A 53 12.99 22.51 6.30
CA PRO A 53 12.58 23.42 7.35
C PRO A 53 12.95 22.98 8.77
N GLY A 54 13.75 21.92 8.92
CA GLY A 54 14.04 21.26 10.18
C GLY A 54 12.96 20.25 10.58
N THR A 55 13.38 19.17 11.23
CA THR A 55 12.50 18.19 11.87
C THR A 55 12.76 18.20 13.37
N PHE A 56 11.85 18.83 14.11
CA PHE A 56 11.85 18.85 15.57
C PHE A 56 10.96 17.72 16.09
N THR A 57 11.48 16.93 17.04
CA THR A 57 10.73 15.88 17.73
C THR A 57 10.20 16.37 19.07
N ASP A 58 9.43 15.52 19.76
CA ASP A 58 8.94 15.77 21.11
C ASP A 58 8.09 17.06 21.19
N GLU A 59 8.49 18.03 22.01
CA GLU A 59 7.75 19.30 22.17
C GLU A 59 7.63 20.09 20.84
N GLY A 60 8.61 19.96 19.94
CA GLY A 60 8.62 20.65 18.65
C GLY A 60 7.88 19.92 17.52
N LEU A 61 7.31 18.73 17.77
CA LEU A 61 6.65 17.92 16.74
C LEU A 61 5.48 18.65 16.08
N SER A 62 4.72 19.43 16.86
CA SER A 62 3.61 20.25 16.34
C SER A 62 4.10 21.26 15.30
N ASP A 63 5.22 21.93 15.60
CA ASP A 63 5.81 22.94 14.71
C ASP A 63 6.31 22.31 13.42
N THR A 64 6.97 21.15 13.51
CA THR A 64 7.36 20.36 12.33
C THR A 64 6.17 20.13 11.39
N ILE A 65 5.06 19.60 11.91
CA ILE A 65 3.88 19.30 11.07
C ILE A 65 3.26 20.57 10.50
N ASN A 66 3.22 21.64 11.29
CA ASN A 66 2.67 22.93 10.86
C ASN A 66 3.51 23.55 9.74
N ILE A 67 4.85 23.59 9.87
CA ILE A 67 5.72 24.22 8.90
C ILE A 67 5.67 23.48 7.54
N PHE A 68 5.74 22.15 7.53
CA PHE A 68 5.60 21.37 6.29
C PHE A 68 4.25 21.65 5.62
N THR A 69 3.18 21.73 6.40
CA THR A 69 1.84 22.08 5.91
C THR A 69 1.77 23.50 5.36
N MET A 70 2.37 24.47 6.04
CA MET A 70 2.43 25.86 5.62
C MET A 70 3.18 26.02 4.30
N ILE A 71 4.36 25.40 4.17
CA ILE A 71 5.15 25.45 2.94
C ILE A 71 4.34 24.89 1.77
N ARG A 72 3.78 23.68 1.92
CA ARG A 72 2.98 23.05 0.87
C ARG A 72 1.75 23.88 0.48
N ARG A 73 1.03 24.44 1.47
CA ARG A 73 -0.16 25.26 1.23
C ARG A 73 0.19 26.56 0.51
N ASN A 74 1.27 27.24 0.90
CA ASN A 74 1.69 28.48 0.24
C ASN A 74 2.19 28.22 -1.18
N ALA A 75 2.92 27.13 -1.41
CA ALA A 75 3.35 26.73 -2.76
C ALA A 75 2.17 26.47 -3.70
N ILE A 76 1.15 25.72 -3.25
CA ILE A 76 0.02 25.32 -4.10
C ILE A 76 -1.10 26.36 -4.14
N LYS A 77 -1.66 26.73 -2.97
CA LYS A 77 -2.81 27.64 -2.89
C LYS A 77 -2.40 29.11 -2.90
N GLY A 78 -1.28 29.43 -2.24
CA GLY A 78 -0.73 30.79 -2.23
C GLY A 78 -0.03 31.18 -3.54
N GLY A 79 0.35 30.19 -4.37
CA GLY A 79 1.06 30.40 -5.62
C GLY A 79 2.53 30.82 -5.45
N ASP A 80 3.10 30.63 -4.25
CA ASP A 80 4.48 31.02 -3.97
C ASP A 80 5.48 30.01 -4.56
N LYS A 81 5.98 30.32 -5.75
CA LYS A 81 6.94 29.47 -6.47
C LYS A 81 8.26 29.29 -5.74
N LEU A 82 8.65 30.22 -4.85
CA LEU A 82 9.90 30.13 -4.09
C LEU A 82 9.85 29.04 -3.01
N LEU A 83 8.65 28.56 -2.69
CA LEU A 83 8.40 27.42 -1.81
C LEU A 83 7.96 26.16 -2.59
N GLY A 84 7.95 26.23 -3.92
CA GLY A 84 7.44 25.20 -4.83
C GLY A 84 8.38 24.03 -5.08
N PHE A 85 9.18 23.65 -4.10
CA PHE A 85 10.20 22.61 -4.22
C PHE A 85 9.91 21.42 -3.27
N PRO A 86 10.44 20.22 -3.56
CA PRO A 86 10.30 19.07 -2.69
C PRO A 86 10.83 19.32 -1.27
N LEU A 87 10.19 18.70 -0.27
CA LEU A 87 10.54 18.83 1.14
C LEU A 87 11.41 17.67 1.62
N ILE A 88 12.44 18.00 2.40
CA ILE A 88 13.28 17.04 3.14
C ILE A 88 12.81 17.04 4.60
N GLY A 89 12.60 15.83 5.12
CA GLY A 89 12.38 15.56 6.52
C GLY A 89 13.53 14.73 7.09
N THR A 90 13.91 15.02 8.32
CA THR A 90 15.02 14.38 9.03
C THR A 90 14.55 13.69 10.31
N PRO A 91 13.67 12.66 10.25
CA PRO A 91 13.29 11.87 11.44
C PRO A 91 14.46 11.32 12.26
N ILE A 92 15.63 11.18 11.64
CA ILE A 92 16.91 10.89 12.30
C ILE A 92 17.19 11.80 13.52
N THR A 93 16.60 13.00 13.60
CA THR A 93 16.72 13.89 14.77
C THR A 93 16.18 13.27 16.06
N ALA A 94 15.31 12.26 15.98
CA ALA A 94 14.86 11.46 17.12
C ALA A 94 16.01 10.84 17.92
N TRP A 95 17.19 10.69 17.31
CA TRP A 95 18.39 10.11 17.92
C TRP A 95 19.30 11.14 18.61
N ILE A 96 19.07 12.45 18.42
CA ILE A 96 19.97 13.51 18.92
C ILE A 96 20.02 13.54 20.45
N ASN A 97 18.88 13.34 21.11
CA ASN A 97 18.77 13.46 22.57
C ASN A 97 19.22 12.19 23.32
N GLY A 98 19.68 11.15 22.61
CA GLY A 98 20.03 9.86 23.18
C GLY A 98 18.81 9.12 23.76
N GLY A 99 19.06 8.17 24.68
CA GLY A 99 18.02 7.36 25.31
C GLY A 99 18.06 5.89 24.89
N ASP A 100 16.96 5.17 25.15
CA ASP A 100 16.80 3.79 24.70
C ASP A 100 16.75 3.74 23.16
N PRO A 101 17.67 3.01 22.48
CA PRO A 101 17.65 2.89 21.03
C PRO A 101 16.32 2.40 20.46
N LYS A 102 15.57 1.57 21.21
CA LYS A 102 14.25 1.12 20.76
C LYS A 102 13.22 2.23 20.77
N GLU A 103 13.25 3.09 21.78
CA GLU A 103 12.38 4.26 21.88
C GLU A 103 12.71 5.28 20.79
N ALA A 104 13.99 5.53 20.53
CA ALA A 104 14.44 6.41 19.46
C ALA A 104 14.03 5.89 18.07
N ALA A 105 14.21 4.59 17.79
CA ALA A 105 13.79 3.95 16.55
C ALA A 105 12.25 3.98 16.37
N PHE A 106 11.51 3.74 17.45
CA PHE A 106 10.04 3.84 17.44
C PHE A 106 9.59 5.28 17.15
N LYS A 107 10.23 6.26 17.80
CA LYS A 107 10.00 7.70 17.59
C LYS A 107 10.25 8.11 16.16
N GLU A 108 11.42 7.78 15.65
CA GLU A 108 11.80 8.01 14.26
C GLU A 108 10.75 7.45 13.29
N SER A 109 10.26 6.23 13.54
CA SER A 109 9.29 5.54 12.69
C SER A 109 7.94 6.27 12.61
N TYR A 110 7.39 6.72 13.75
CA TYR A 110 6.10 7.44 13.71
C TYR A 110 6.26 8.87 13.16
N VAL A 111 7.38 9.56 13.44
CA VAL A 111 7.66 10.90 12.87
C VAL A 111 7.78 10.81 11.35
N ALA A 112 8.48 9.79 10.84
CA ALA A 112 8.58 9.51 9.42
C ALA A 112 7.20 9.28 8.79
N ALA A 113 6.34 8.47 9.40
CA ALA A 113 4.97 8.23 8.91
C ALA A 113 4.11 9.51 8.91
N MET A 114 4.24 10.35 9.95
CA MET A 114 3.56 11.65 10.00
C MET A 114 4.03 12.58 8.87
N LEU A 115 5.34 12.65 8.63
CA LEU A 115 5.93 13.48 7.57
C LEU A 115 5.55 12.99 6.17
N LEU A 116 5.48 11.68 5.92
CA LEU A 116 4.91 11.12 4.68
C LEU A 116 3.47 11.60 4.46
N SER A 117 2.67 11.66 5.53
CA SER A 117 1.29 12.16 5.47
C SER A 117 1.20 13.67 5.28
N ARG A 118 2.29 14.38 5.62
CA ARG A 118 2.38 15.84 5.66
C ARG A 118 3.45 16.34 4.71
N TYR A 119 3.35 15.88 3.47
CA TYR A 119 3.97 16.49 2.29
C TYR A 119 5.49 16.39 2.22
N CYS A 120 6.13 15.59 3.07
CA CYS A 120 7.55 15.31 2.94
C CYS A 120 7.81 14.41 1.73
N ASP A 121 8.82 14.77 0.93
CA ASP A 121 9.16 14.09 -0.33
C ASP A 121 10.43 13.22 -0.19
N LEU A 122 11.34 13.59 0.73
CA LEU A 122 12.55 12.80 1.06
C LEU A 122 12.70 12.71 2.57
N LEU A 123 12.89 11.48 3.09
CA LEU A 123 13.16 11.24 4.51
C LEU A 123 14.59 10.76 4.71
N ILE A 124 15.28 11.33 5.70
CA ILE A 124 16.58 10.87 6.20
C ILE A 124 16.36 10.10 7.49
N MET A 125 16.68 8.81 7.46
CA MET A 125 16.48 7.85 8.55
C MET A 125 17.83 7.31 9.05
N HIS A 126 17.90 6.97 10.33
CA HIS A 126 18.99 6.25 11.00
C HIS A 126 18.66 4.77 11.17
N SER A 127 17.46 4.41 11.66
CA SER A 127 17.08 3.01 11.91
C SER A 127 17.17 2.18 10.63
N LEU A 128 17.78 0.99 10.69
CA LEU A 128 17.86 0.05 9.56
C LEU A 128 17.10 -1.25 9.83
N GLU A 129 16.57 -1.40 11.04
CA GLU A 129 15.86 -2.58 11.48
C GLU A 129 14.54 -2.73 10.74
N GLY A 130 14.26 -3.96 10.29
CA GLY A 130 13.05 -4.25 9.52
C GLY A 130 11.76 -3.85 10.24
N TRP A 131 11.68 -4.01 11.57
CA TRP A 131 10.48 -3.66 12.34
C TRP A 131 10.22 -2.15 12.42
N ALA A 132 11.26 -1.32 12.37
CA ALA A 132 11.16 0.14 12.37
C ALA A 132 10.83 0.66 10.96
N GLN A 133 11.41 0.05 9.93
CA GLN A 133 11.20 0.44 8.53
C GLN A 133 9.86 -0.03 7.94
N LEU A 134 9.39 -1.22 8.32
CA LEU A 134 8.17 -1.82 7.80
C LEU A 134 6.93 -0.91 7.91
N PRO A 135 6.60 -0.29 9.06
CA PRO A 135 5.44 0.60 9.16
C PRO A 135 5.56 1.83 8.24
N VAL A 136 6.76 2.41 8.08
CA VAL A 136 7.00 3.57 7.20
C VAL A 136 6.79 3.19 5.74
N LEU A 137 7.29 2.03 5.31
CA LEU A 137 7.11 1.52 3.95
C LEU A 137 5.66 1.19 3.63
N ILE A 138 4.96 0.48 4.53
CA ILE A 138 3.53 0.17 4.38
C ILE A 138 2.72 1.47 4.29
N TRP A 139 2.99 2.43 5.18
CA TRP A 139 2.29 3.70 5.16
C TRP A 139 2.51 4.48 3.86
N ARG A 140 3.75 4.50 3.34
CA ARG A 140 4.06 5.08 2.04
C ARG A 140 3.25 4.44 0.91
N PHE A 141 3.19 3.10 0.85
CA PHE A 141 2.39 2.41 -0.16
C PHE A 141 0.91 2.78 -0.06
N ASN A 142 0.37 2.87 1.15
CA ASN A 142 -1.04 3.21 1.36
C ASN A 142 -1.36 4.65 0.94
N ILE A 143 -0.57 5.63 1.38
CA ILE A 143 -0.89 7.05 1.16
C ILE A 143 -0.65 7.52 -0.29
N TYR A 144 0.27 6.87 -1.01
CA TYR A 144 0.60 7.21 -2.40
C TYR A 144 -0.09 6.31 -3.44
N THR A 145 -0.98 5.40 -3.03
CA THR A 145 -1.83 4.64 -3.97
C THR A 145 -2.86 5.57 -4.62
N ASP A 146 -3.07 5.47 -5.94
CA ASP A 146 -4.13 6.24 -6.61
C ASP A 146 -5.50 5.83 -6.05
N PRO A 147 -6.22 6.72 -5.35
CA PRO A 147 -7.48 6.36 -4.71
C PRO A 147 -8.59 6.03 -5.70
N ARG A 148 -8.40 6.32 -7.00
CA ARG A 148 -9.39 6.05 -8.05
C ARG A 148 -9.15 4.72 -8.75
N LYS A 149 -7.97 4.12 -8.60
CA LYS A 149 -7.59 2.86 -9.25
C LYS A 149 -7.19 1.86 -8.18
N PRO A 150 -8.12 1.00 -7.74
CA PRO A 150 -7.79 -0.08 -6.83
C PRO A 150 -6.66 -0.93 -7.42
N VAL A 151 -5.68 -1.29 -6.59
CA VAL A 151 -4.63 -2.21 -7.01
C VAL A 151 -5.27 -3.58 -7.22
N SER A 152 -5.22 -4.10 -8.44
CA SER A 152 -5.83 -5.36 -8.83
C SER A 152 -4.80 -6.36 -9.36
N VAL A 153 -5.18 -7.63 -9.33
CA VAL A 153 -4.45 -8.76 -9.90
C VAL A 153 -5.16 -9.17 -11.19
N GLU A 154 -4.42 -9.77 -12.13
CA GLU A 154 -5.03 -10.28 -13.37
C GLU A 154 -6.09 -11.35 -13.05
N PRO A 155 -7.34 -11.24 -13.55
CA PRO A 155 -8.36 -12.27 -13.37
C PRO A 155 -7.94 -13.64 -13.94
N GLY A 156 -8.67 -14.68 -13.55
CA GLY A 156 -8.50 -16.03 -14.10
C GLY A 156 -8.03 -17.06 -13.07
N LEU A 157 -7.52 -18.18 -13.58
CA LEU A 157 -7.22 -19.36 -12.76
C LEU A 157 -5.82 -19.28 -12.15
N ARG A 158 -5.71 -19.55 -10.86
CA ARG A 158 -4.45 -19.78 -10.16
C ARG A 158 -4.38 -21.21 -9.66
N VAL A 159 -3.20 -21.79 -9.76
CA VAL A 159 -2.91 -23.17 -9.39
C VAL A 159 -1.94 -23.12 -8.21
N PHE A 160 -2.33 -23.71 -7.08
CA PHE A 160 -1.49 -23.78 -5.89
C PHE A 160 -1.09 -25.22 -5.63
N GLY A 161 0.21 -25.44 -5.42
CA GLY A 161 0.77 -26.77 -5.20
C GLY A 161 0.68 -27.66 -6.44
N SER A 162 0.29 -28.91 -6.26
CA SER A 162 0.12 -29.92 -7.33
C SER A 162 -1.31 -30.50 -7.33
N PRO A 163 -2.34 -29.68 -7.64
CA PRO A 163 -3.71 -30.12 -7.56
C PRO A 163 -4.03 -31.16 -8.63
N ASN A 164 -4.91 -32.09 -8.27
CA ASN A 164 -5.43 -33.11 -9.17
C ASN A 164 -6.92 -32.86 -9.47
N GLU A 165 -7.52 -33.79 -10.18
CA GLU A 165 -8.93 -33.76 -10.59
C GLU A 165 -9.96 -33.80 -9.44
N ASN A 166 -9.53 -34.06 -8.21
CA ASN A 166 -10.36 -34.04 -6.98
C ASN A 166 -10.01 -32.88 -6.03
N SER A 167 -9.10 -31.99 -6.43
CA SER A 167 -8.67 -30.85 -5.62
C SER A 167 -9.75 -29.75 -5.57
N PRO A 168 -9.88 -29.04 -4.44
CA PRO A 168 -10.91 -28.02 -4.27
C PRO A 168 -10.75 -26.86 -5.27
N VAL A 169 -11.90 -26.38 -5.74
CA VAL A 169 -12.02 -25.17 -6.55
C VAL A 169 -12.61 -24.07 -5.66
N MET A 170 -11.82 -23.04 -5.43
CA MET A 170 -12.19 -21.87 -4.61
C MET A 170 -12.32 -20.63 -5.48
N LEU A 171 -13.06 -19.65 -4.99
CA LEU A 171 -13.24 -18.35 -5.63
C LEU A 171 -12.75 -17.21 -4.74
N THR A 172 -12.16 -16.19 -5.36
CA THR A 172 -11.88 -14.89 -4.75
C THR A 172 -12.07 -13.76 -5.77
N THR A 173 -11.90 -12.51 -5.36
CA THR A 173 -11.92 -11.34 -6.25
C THR A 173 -10.52 -10.88 -6.62
N ASN A 174 -10.43 -10.07 -7.68
CA ASN A 174 -9.15 -9.56 -8.18
C ASN A 174 -8.61 -8.33 -7.44
N TYR A 175 -9.18 -7.93 -6.30
CA TYR A 175 -8.57 -6.91 -5.44
C TYR A 175 -7.26 -7.45 -4.85
N ALA A 176 -6.15 -6.74 -5.06
CA ALA A 176 -4.82 -7.27 -4.74
C ALA A 176 -4.67 -7.68 -3.27
N LEU A 177 -5.19 -6.87 -2.34
CA LEU A 177 -5.10 -7.21 -0.92
C LEU A 177 -5.93 -8.46 -0.59
N THR A 178 -7.13 -8.61 -1.17
CA THR A 178 -7.93 -9.83 -1.00
C THR A 178 -7.21 -11.05 -1.59
N TYR A 179 -6.71 -10.94 -2.81
CA TYR A 179 -5.99 -12.02 -3.48
C TYR A 179 -4.76 -12.48 -2.69
N PHE A 180 -3.87 -11.55 -2.32
CA PHE A 180 -2.61 -11.90 -1.65
C PHE A 180 -2.83 -12.44 -0.24
N THR A 181 -3.88 -12.01 0.47
CA THR A 181 -4.25 -12.60 1.76
C THR A 181 -4.69 -14.06 1.58
N VAL A 182 -5.59 -14.35 0.64
CA VAL A 182 -6.04 -15.72 0.33
C VAL A 182 -4.87 -16.59 -0.15
N GLU A 183 -4.04 -16.08 -1.07
CA GLU A 183 -2.85 -16.76 -1.57
C GLU A 183 -1.88 -17.12 -0.44
N SER A 184 -1.58 -16.17 0.45
CA SER A 184 -0.70 -16.38 1.60
C SER A 184 -1.20 -17.52 2.48
N ASP A 185 -2.50 -17.54 2.79
CA ASP A 185 -3.07 -18.56 3.68
C ASP A 185 -3.09 -19.95 3.03
N ILE A 186 -3.39 -20.03 1.73
CA ILE A 186 -3.30 -21.27 0.95
C ILE A 186 -1.87 -21.81 0.96
N LYS A 187 -0.88 -20.95 0.67
CA LYS A 187 0.54 -21.34 0.64
C LYS A 187 1.04 -21.77 2.02
N LYS A 188 0.73 -21.02 3.08
CA LYS A 188 1.14 -21.36 4.46
C LYS A 188 0.56 -22.69 4.92
N ALA A 189 -0.64 -23.04 4.46
CA ALA A 189 -1.30 -24.29 4.79
C ALA A 189 -0.93 -25.46 3.88
N ASN A 190 -0.06 -25.27 2.87
CA ASN A 190 0.32 -26.27 1.88
C ASN A 190 -0.90 -26.96 1.22
N ILE A 191 -1.90 -26.17 0.82
CA ILE A 191 -3.12 -26.68 0.20
C ILE A 191 -2.92 -26.77 -1.32
N ASP A 192 -3.14 -27.97 -1.88
CA ASP A 192 -3.22 -28.19 -3.32
C ASP A 192 -4.63 -27.84 -3.84
N CYS A 193 -4.77 -26.73 -4.57
CA CYS A 193 -6.08 -26.26 -5.01
C CYS A 193 -6.05 -25.40 -6.27
N TYR A 194 -7.24 -25.20 -6.83
CA TYR A 194 -7.53 -24.22 -7.86
C TYR A 194 -8.22 -22.99 -7.24
N LEU A 195 -7.73 -21.80 -7.55
CA LEU A 195 -8.36 -20.54 -7.13
C LEU A 195 -8.76 -19.71 -8.35
N ILE A 196 -10.04 -19.44 -8.49
CA ILE A 196 -10.60 -18.57 -9.52
C ILE A 196 -10.59 -17.13 -8.99
N VAL A 197 -9.90 -16.25 -9.70
CA VAL A 197 -9.85 -14.82 -9.41
C VAL A 197 -10.84 -14.13 -10.34
N VAL A 198 -11.99 -13.70 -9.80
CA VAL A 198 -13.04 -13.03 -10.57
C VAL A 198 -12.74 -11.53 -10.72
N ASP A 199 -12.97 -10.98 -11.91
CA ASP A 199 -12.83 -9.55 -12.15
C ASP A 199 -13.97 -8.74 -11.51
N THR A 200 -13.62 -8.02 -10.44
CA THR A 200 -14.50 -7.10 -9.73
C THR A 200 -13.96 -5.67 -9.80
N GLU A 201 -13.14 -5.36 -10.82
CA GLU A 201 -12.50 -4.05 -10.99
C GLU A 201 -11.60 -3.68 -9.79
N GLY A 202 -11.02 -4.69 -9.14
CA GLY A 202 -10.16 -4.50 -7.97
C GLY A 202 -10.94 -4.20 -6.68
N ILE A 203 -12.21 -4.60 -6.59
CA ILE A 203 -13.04 -4.40 -5.39
C ILE A 203 -13.04 -5.67 -4.51
N SER A 204 -12.95 -5.49 -3.18
CA SER A 204 -12.97 -6.58 -2.20
C SER A 204 -14.28 -7.39 -2.26
N VAL A 205 -14.28 -8.63 -1.76
CA VAL A 205 -15.44 -9.54 -1.82
C VAL A 205 -16.74 -8.88 -1.36
N GLU A 206 -16.82 -8.41 -0.11
CA GLU A 206 -18.06 -7.88 0.47
C GLU A 206 -18.56 -6.64 -0.29
N SER A 207 -17.64 -5.73 -0.61
CA SER A 207 -17.95 -4.52 -1.38
C SER A 207 -18.39 -4.84 -2.81
N ALA A 208 -17.77 -5.83 -3.45
CA ALA A 208 -18.11 -6.25 -4.80
C ALA A 208 -19.49 -6.89 -4.85
N VAL A 209 -19.84 -7.72 -3.86
CA VAL A 209 -21.19 -8.28 -3.78
C VAL A 209 -22.22 -7.16 -3.52
N ALA A 210 -21.92 -6.20 -2.64
CA ALA A 210 -22.83 -5.09 -2.32
C ALA A 210 -23.04 -4.14 -3.51
N GLY A 211 -21.95 -3.82 -4.22
CA GLY A 211 -21.96 -2.98 -5.42
C GLY A 211 -22.34 -3.72 -6.70
N ARG A 212 -22.70 -5.02 -6.63
CA ARG A 212 -23.02 -5.88 -7.79
C ARG A 212 -21.88 -6.01 -8.83
N TYR A 213 -20.64 -5.81 -8.40
CA TYR A 213 -19.46 -6.13 -9.20
C TYR A 213 -19.11 -7.62 -9.17
N LEU A 214 -19.59 -8.34 -8.16
CA LEU A 214 -19.59 -9.80 -8.08
C LEU A 214 -21.04 -10.29 -8.07
N THR A 215 -21.44 -11.03 -9.10
CA THR A 215 -22.78 -11.58 -9.30
C THR A 215 -22.69 -13.06 -9.69
N ALA A 216 -23.78 -13.81 -9.54
CA ALA A 216 -23.85 -15.20 -9.98
C ALA A 216 -23.43 -15.38 -11.45
N ASP A 217 -23.88 -14.49 -12.34
CA ASP A 217 -23.54 -14.51 -13.76
C ASP A 217 -22.03 -14.35 -14.00
N LYS A 218 -21.39 -13.38 -13.32
CA LYS A 218 -19.94 -13.18 -13.41
C LYS A 218 -19.15 -14.37 -12.88
N ILE A 219 -19.65 -15.04 -11.83
CA ILE A 219 -19.03 -16.25 -11.30
C ILE A 219 -19.13 -17.39 -12.33
N ALA A 220 -20.29 -17.55 -12.95
CA ALA A 220 -20.53 -18.56 -13.99
C ALA A 220 -19.69 -18.31 -15.25
N GLU A 221 -19.55 -17.05 -15.67
CA GLU A 221 -18.66 -16.62 -16.74
C GLU A 221 -17.20 -16.95 -16.42
N ALA A 222 -16.70 -16.57 -15.24
CA ALA A 222 -15.34 -16.87 -14.82
C ALA A 222 -15.03 -18.39 -14.79
N ILE A 223 -15.98 -19.22 -14.36
CA ILE A 223 -15.84 -20.69 -14.41
C ILE A 223 -15.67 -21.19 -15.85
N LYS A 224 -16.49 -20.68 -16.78
CA LYS A 224 -16.41 -21.06 -18.21
C LYS A 224 -15.09 -20.59 -18.84
N GLU A 225 -14.69 -19.34 -18.60
CA GLU A 225 -13.47 -18.74 -19.14
C GLU A 225 -12.21 -19.44 -18.65
N THR A 226 -12.17 -19.80 -17.37
CA THR A 226 -11.00 -20.50 -16.78
C THR A 226 -10.86 -21.94 -17.25
N GLY A 227 -11.91 -22.52 -17.82
CA GLY A 227 -11.93 -23.92 -18.27
C GLY A 227 -11.76 -24.93 -17.13
N ILE A 228 -12.02 -24.52 -15.88
CA ILE A 228 -11.84 -25.37 -14.68
C ILE A 228 -12.66 -26.66 -14.77
N GLU A 229 -13.79 -26.62 -15.47
CA GLU A 229 -14.69 -27.76 -15.67
C GLU A 229 -14.02 -28.96 -16.36
N LYS A 230 -12.93 -28.73 -17.10
CA LYS A 230 -12.16 -29.76 -17.80
C LYS A 230 -11.00 -30.30 -16.96
N LYS A 231 -10.74 -29.70 -15.79
CA LYS A 231 -9.60 -30.04 -14.92
C LYS A 231 -10.00 -30.79 -13.65
N VAL A 232 -11.28 -30.76 -13.28
CA VAL A 232 -11.81 -31.45 -12.09
C VAL A 232 -12.95 -32.39 -12.47
N ASN A 233 -13.06 -33.51 -11.76
CA ASN A 233 -14.09 -34.53 -11.94
C ASN A 233 -15.33 -34.30 -11.06
N HIS A 234 -15.39 -33.15 -10.38
CA HIS A 234 -16.48 -32.78 -9.51
C HIS A 234 -17.06 -31.42 -9.92
N LYS A 235 -18.28 -31.13 -9.44
CA LYS A 235 -18.98 -29.88 -9.70
C LYS A 235 -19.24 -29.15 -8.38
N TYR A 236 -18.15 -28.80 -7.69
CA TYR A 236 -18.22 -28.07 -6.42
C TYR A 236 -17.39 -26.80 -6.52
N LEU A 237 -17.98 -25.68 -6.10
CA LEU A 237 -17.32 -24.39 -6.00
C LEU A 237 -17.37 -23.92 -4.54
N ILE A 238 -16.23 -23.52 -3.98
CA ILE A 238 -16.17 -22.89 -2.66
C ILE A 238 -16.14 -21.37 -2.86
N ILE A 239 -17.18 -20.68 -2.38
CA ILE A 239 -17.22 -19.21 -2.38
C ILE A 239 -16.83 -18.65 -1.01
N PRO A 240 -16.31 -17.41 -0.93
CA PRO A 240 -16.04 -16.77 0.36
C PRO A 240 -17.31 -16.63 1.19
N GLY A 241 -17.20 -16.71 2.52
CA GLY A 241 -18.35 -16.56 3.42
C GLY A 241 -19.05 -15.20 3.34
N LEU A 242 -18.34 -14.15 2.91
CA LEU A 242 -18.90 -12.82 2.65
C LEU A 242 -19.75 -12.77 1.36
N ALA A 243 -19.64 -13.77 0.49
CA ALA A 243 -20.44 -13.95 -0.71
C ALA A 243 -21.57 -14.97 -0.52
N ALA A 244 -21.82 -15.47 0.70
CA ALA A 244 -22.79 -16.53 0.99
C ALA A 244 -24.18 -16.30 0.37
N ARG A 245 -24.65 -15.05 0.30
CA ARG A 245 -25.95 -14.71 -0.29
C ARG A 245 -26.06 -15.02 -1.79
N LEU A 246 -24.93 -15.20 -2.48
CA LEU A 246 -24.91 -15.55 -3.91
C LEU A 246 -25.00 -17.06 -4.14
N SER A 247 -24.94 -17.92 -3.11
CA SER A 247 -24.78 -19.36 -3.31
C SER A 247 -25.88 -19.98 -4.17
N GLY A 248 -27.15 -19.73 -3.83
CA GLY A 248 -28.30 -20.27 -4.57
C GLY A 248 -28.34 -19.77 -6.01
N GLU A 249 -28.26 -18.45 -6.22
CA GLU A 249 -28.23 -17.85 -7.56
C GLU A 249 -27.04 -18.35 -8.40
N THR A 250 -25.90 -18.63 -7.75
CA THR A 250 -24.70 -19.16 -8.43
C THR A 250 -24.88 -20.62 -8.85
N GLU A 251 -25.52 -21.46 -8.03
CA GLU A 251 -25.88 -22.84 -8.42
C GLU A 251 -26.82 -22.86 -9.63
N GLU A 252 -27.83 -21.98 -9.63
CA GLU A 252 -28.76 -21.82 -10.74
C GLU A 252 -28.04 -21.37 -12.02
N ALA A 253 -27.18 -20.34 -11.94
CA ALA A 253 -26.44 -19.81 -13.08
C ALA A 253 -25.42 -20.81 -13.68
N LEU A 254 -24.84 -21.68 -12.84
CA LEU A 254 -23.90 -22.71 -13.25
C LEU A 254 -24.57 -23.98 -13.81
N GLY A 255 -25.89 -24.11 -13.67
CA GLY A 255 -26.65 -25.18 -14.31
C GLY A 255 -27.04 -26.36 -13.41
N GLY A 256 -27.30 -26.13 -12.11
CA GLY A 256 -27.94 -27.10 -11.20
C GLY A 256 -27.10 -28.31 -10.78
N ASP A 257 -26.18 -28.75 -11.64
CA ASP A 257 -25.21 -29.82 -11.38
C ASP A 257 -24.05 -29.32 -10.51
N TRP A 258 -23.86 -28.00 -10.45
CA TRP A 258 -22.90 -27.36 -9.55
C TRP A 258 -23.47 -27.16 -8.16
N ARG A 259 -22.67 -27.51 -7.16
CA ARG A 259 -22.93 -27.24 -5.75
C ARG A 259 -21.98 -26.18 -5.22
N VAL A 260 -22.53 -25.17 -4.55
CA VAL A 260 -21.77 -24.06 -4.01
C VAL A 260 -21.64 -24.23 -2.50
N LEU A 261 -20.41 -24.43 -2.05
CA LEU A 261 -20.06 -24.48 -0.64
C LEU A 261 -19.69 -23.09 -0.14
N VAL A 262 -20.30 -22.68 0.96
CA VAL A 262 -19.96 -21.41 1.62
C VAL A 262 -18.75 -21.64 2.52
N GLY A 263 -17.60 -21.09 2.11
CA GLY A 263 -16.37 -21.09 2.88
C GLY A 263 -16.40 -20.10 4.06
N PRO A 264 -15.27 -19.95 4.77
CA PRO A 264 -15.17 -19.02 5.89
C PRO A 264 -15.24 -17.55 5.42
N LYS A 265 -15.59 -16.65 6.34
CA LYS A 265 -15.54 -15.19 6.08
C LYS A 265 -14.10 -14.68 5.98
N ASP A 266 -13.19 -15.29 6.72
CA ASP A 266 -11.76 -14.96 6.74
C ASP A 266 -10.94 -16.14 6.16
N SER A 267 -9.97 -15.85 5.30
CA SER A 267 -9.19 -16.87 4.59
C SER A 267 -8.30 -17.71 5.50
N SER A 268 -7.95 -17.22 6.68
CA SER A 268 -7.22 -18.02 7.69
C SER A 268 -8.00 -19.26 8.14
N GLY A 269 -9.32 -19.29 7.94
CA GLY A 269 -10.17 -20.43 8.22
C GLY A 269 -10.21 -21.50 7.12
N ILE A 270 -9.60 -21.27 5.94
CA ILE A 270 -9.62 -22.22 4.82
C ILE A 270 -9.11 -23.61 5.21
N PRO A 271 -7.97 -23.75 5.95
CA PRO A 271 -7.43 -25.08 6.26
C PRO A 271 -8.40 -25.93 7.10
N GLU A 272 -9.01 -25.33 8.12
CA GLU A 272 -9.97 -26.01 8.99
C GLU A 272 -11.27 -26.32 8.26
N PHE A 273 -11.72 -25.42 7.38
CA PHE A 273 -12.88 -25.65 6.53
C PHE A 273 -12.67 -26.88 5.63
N LEU A 274 -11.57 -26.92 4.88
CA LEU A 274 -11.27 -28.04 3.98
C LEU A 274 -11.13 -29.36 4.74
N LYS A 275 -10.46 -29.38 5.89
CA LYS A 275 -10.34 -30.58 6.73
C LYS A 275 -11.69 -31.16 7.15
N ARG A 276 -12.69 -30.30 7.38
CA ARG A 276 -14.02 -30.71 7.87
C ARG A 276 -15.03 -30.98 6.76
N LYS A 277 -14.91 -30.27 5.64
CA LYS A 277 -15.94 -30.20 4.58
C LYS A 277 -15.44 -30.64 3.20
N TRP A 278 -14.17 -31.01 3.05
CA TRP A 278 -13.58 -31.48 1.79
C TRP A 278 -12.89 -32.86 1.93
N PRO A 279 -13.14 -33.81 1.02
CA PRO A 279 -14.18 -33.78 -0.02
C PRO A 279 -15.58 -33.72 0.62
N PRO A 280 -16.58 -33.15 -0.08
CA PRO A 280 -17.94 -33.10 0.42
C PRO A 280 -18.44 -34.53 0.62
N LYS A 281 -18.97 -34.83 1.81
CA LYS A 281 -19.74 -36.05 1.99
C LYS A 281 -21.11 -35.77 1.40
N GLU A 282 -21.58 -36.58 0.45
CA GLU A 282 -22.98 -36.53 0.03
C GLU A 282 -23.84 -36.67 1.30
N GLU A 283 -24.68 -35.67 1.57
CA GLU A 283 -25.72 -35.79 2.58
C GLU A 283 -26.75 -36.78 2.02
N GLU A 284 -26.99 -37.89 2.74
CA GLU A 284 -28.17 -38.76 2.51
C GLU A 284 -29.48 -37.97 2.68
#